data_AF-A0A4U3A775-F1
#
_entry.id   AF-A0A4U3A775-F1
#
_cell.length_a   1.000
_cell.length_b   1.000
_cell.length_c   1.000
_cell.angle_alpha   90.00
_cell.angle_beta   90.00
_cell.angle_gamma   90.00
#
_symmetry.space_group_name_H-M   'P 1'
#
loop_
_entity.id
_entity.type
_entity.pdbx_description
1 polymer ?
#
loop_
_entity_poly.entity_id
_entity_poly.type
_entity_poly.pdbx_seq_one_letter_code
_entity_poly.pdbx_strand_id
1 'polypeptide(L)'
;KTIHPAILQVIIAAFIGILFAVPLIVLTNYERRDDGNIYTKKSAAFLITFIALVILRYGSRQFIVDLDQQTIGLLFYVVAVSYIIPWRIACYIKFRKVWRENSNHVI
;
A
#
# COMPACT_ATOMS: atom_id res chain seq x y z
N LYS A 1 19.77 16.38 -23.65
CA LYS A 1 20.06 14.96 -23.28
C LYS A 1 18.81 14.42 -22.58
N THR A 2 17.94 13.76 -23.36
CA THR A 2 16.80 12.88 -23.01
C THR A 2 16.21 12.92 -21.59
N ILE A 3 15.18 13.76 -21.36
CA ILE A 3 14.34 13.76 -20.14
C ILE A 3 13.23 12.68 -20.21
N HIS A 4 12.93 12.17 -21.40
CA HIS A 4 11.89 11.18 -21.65
C HIS A 4 11.98 9.84 -20.86
N PRO A 5 13.15 9.19 -20.68
CA PRO A 5 13.20 7.89 -20.03
C PRO A 5 12.92 7.95 -18.52
N ALA A 6 13.30 9.05 -17.85
CA ALA A 6 13.13 9.19 -16.41
C ALA A 6 11.65 9.36 -16.00
N ILE A 7 10.88 10.15 -16.76
CA ILE A 7 9.45 10.35 -16.51
C ILE A 7 8.68 9.03 -16.71
N LEU A 8 9.02 8.28 -17.75
CA LEU A 8 8.42 6.97 -18.00
C LEU A 8 8.68 5.99 -16.85
N GLN A 9 9.91 5.95 -16.32
CA GLN A 9 10.26 5.13 -15.17
C GLN A 9 9.46 5.52 -13.91
N VAL A 10 9.26 6.81 -13.66
CA VAL A 10 8.44 7.31 -12.54
C VAL A 10 6.98 6.89 -12.69
N ILE A 11 6.42 6.98 -13.90
CA ILE A 11 5.04 6.54 -14.18
C ILE A 11 4.89 5.04 -13.95
N ILE A 12 5.81 4.22 -14.50
CA ILE A 12 5.81 2.76 -14.30
C ILE A 12 5.93 2.42 -12.81
N ALA A 13 6.84 3.07 -12.09
CA ALA A 13 7.00 2.93 -10.64
C ALA A 13 5.70 3.23 -9.87
N ALA A 14 5.02 4.32 -10.22
CA ALA A 14 3.74 4.68 -9.61
C ALA A 14 2.63 3.65 -9.90
N PHE A 15 2.54 3.17 -11.14
CA PHE A 15 1.60 2.10 -11.52
C PHE A 15 1.87 0.81 -10.75
N ILE A 16 3.13 0.42 -10.61
CA ILE A 16 3.53 -0.76 -9.85
C ILE A 16 3.12 -0.60 -8.38
N GLY A 17 3.36 0.56 -7.76
CA GLY A 17 2.94 0.80 -6.38
C GLY A 17 1.42 0.73 -6.20
N ILE A 18 0.64 1.35 -7.10
CA ILE A 18 -0.82 1.26 -7.05
C ILE A 18 -1.30 -0.18 -7.19
N LEU A 19 -0.70 -0.95 -8.12
CA LEU A 19 -1.01 -2.37 -8.30
C LEU A 19 -0.75 -3.17 -7.02
N PHE A 20 0.37 -2.89 -6.33
CA PHE A 20 0.67 -3.51 -5.04
C PHE A 20 -0.27 -3.06 -3.92
N ALA A 21 -0.86 -1.87 -3.98
CA ALA A 21 -1.84 -1.43 -2.99
C ALA A 21 -3.11 -2.30 -3.00
N VAL A 22 -3.54 -2.81 -4.16
CA VAL A 22 -4.78 -3.59 -4.32
C VAL A 22 -4.86 -4.79 -3.36
N PRO A 23 -3.90 -5.73 -3.33
CA PRO A 23 -3.95 -6.86 -2.41
C PRO A 23 -3.91 -6.40 -0.93
N LEU A 24 -3.12 -5.38 -0.57
CA LEU A 24 -3.11 -4.84 0.80
C LEU A 24 -4.51 -4.34 1.21
N ILE A 25 -5.22 -3.66 0.31
CA ILE A 25 -6.58 -3.17 0.55
C ILE A 25 -7.56 -4.32 0.72
N VAL A 26 -7.55 -5.29 -0.19
CA VAL A 26 -8.49 -6.43 -0.18
C VAL A 26 -8.30 -7.27 1.08
N LEU A 27 -7.05 -7.52 1.47
CA LEU A 27 -6.69 -8.37 2.59
C LEU A 27 -6.90 -7.68 3.96
N THR A 28 -6.97 -6.35 3.99
CA THR A 28 -7.29 -5.60 5.21
C THR A 28 -8.80 -5.49 5.38
N ASN A 29 -9.34 -6.12 6.42
CA ASN A 29 -10.76 -6.01 6.78
C ASN A 29 -10.91 -5.66 8.27
N TYR A 30 -12.07 -5.11 8.62
CA TYR A 30 -12.38 -4.70 9.99
C TYR A 30 -13.59 -5.50 10.46
N GLU A 31 -13.53 -5.96 11.71
CA GLU A 31 -14.62 -6.65 12.38
C GLU A 31 -14.87 -6.00 13.73
N ARG A 32 -16.14 -6.00 14.14
CA ARG A 32 -16.51 -5.58 15.48
C ARG A 32 -16.53 -6.81 16.37
N ARG A 33 -15.88 -6.72 17.52
CA ARG A 33 -15.90 -7.78 18.54
C ARG A 33 -17.05 -7.52 19.53
N ASP A 34 -17.42 -8.52 20.31
CA ASP A 34 -18.47 -8.45 21.34
C ASP A 34 -18.33 -7.26 22.30
N ASP A 35 -17.11 -6.78 22.54
CA ASP A 35 -16.79 -5.60 23.36
C ASP A 35 -17.26 -4.26 22.76
N GLY A 36 -17.86 -4.27 21.56
CA GLY A 36 -18.34 -3.08 20.87
C GLY A 36 -17.23 -2.27 20.17
N ASN A 37 -15.96 -2.65 20.30
CA ASN A 37 -14.82 -2.01 19.67
C ASN A 37 -14.54 -2.57 18.26
N ILE A 38 -14.04 -1.71 17.36
CA ILE A 38 -13.70 -2.05 15.98
C ILE A 38 -12.22 -2.46 15.92
N TYR A 39 -11.96 -3.70 15.51
CA TYR A 39 -10.61 -4.23 15.33
C TYR A 39 -10.36 -4.58 13.87
N THR A 40 -9.09 -4.62 13.48
CA THR A 40 -8.70 -5.24 12.22
C THR A 40 -8.85 -6.75 12.35
N LYS A 41 -9.57 -7.37 11.39
CA LYS A 41 -9.66 -8.82 11.27
C LYS A 41 -8.27 -9.40 11.04
N LYS A 42 -7.91 -10.44 11.79
CA LYS A 42 -6.62 -11.10 11.64
C LYS A 42 -6.54 -11.71 10.23
N SER A 43 -5.60 -11.20 9.43
CA SER A 43 -5.35 -11.69 8.07
C SER A 43 -3.89 -12.08 7.95
N ALA A 44 -3.60 -13.38 8.01
CA ALA A 44 -2.25 -13.90 7.81
C ALA A 44 -1.73 -13.55 6.40
N ALA A 45 -2.63 -13.56 5.42
CA ALA A 45 -2.33 -13.15 4.05
C ALA A 45 -1.88 -11.68 3.96
N PHE A 46 -2.51 -10.77 4.70
CA PHE A 46 -2.06 -9.37 4.77
C PHE A 46 -0.62 -9.27 5.28
N LEU A 47 -0.31 -9.97 6.37
CA LEU A 47 1.03 -9.97 6.96
C LEU A 47 2.08 -10.55 5.98
N ILE A 48 1.75 -11.66 5.31
CA ILE A 48 2.62 -12.29 4.31
C ILE A 48 2.88 -11.33 3.13
N THR A 49 1.85 -10.69 2.59
CA THR A 49 2.00 -9.71 1.49
C THR A 49 2.83 -8.52 1.93
N PHE A 50 2.62 -8.02 3.15
CA PHE A 50 3.41 -6.92 3.69
C PHE A 50 4.89 -7.29 3.84
N ILE A 51 5.20 -8.48 4.39
CA ILE A 51 6.57 -8.98 4.50
C ILE A 51 7.20 -9.17 3.12
N ALA A 52 6.48 -9.74 2.16
CA ALA A 52 6.95 -9.90 0.79
C ALA A 52 7.31 -8.55 0.14
N LEU A 53 6.48 -7.53 0.35
CA LEU A 53 6.77 -6.16 -0.10
C LEU A 53 8.01 -5.57 0.57
N VAL A 54 8.19 -5.81 1.86
CA VAL A 54 9.37 -5.35 2.60
C VAL A 54 10.64 -6.01 2.07
N ILE A 55 10.62 -7.33 1.84
CA ILE A 55 11.74 -8.07 1.26
C ILE A 55 12.03 -7.58 -0.16
N LEU A 56 11.00 -7.45 -1.00
CA LEU A 56 11.11 -6.88 -2.34
C LEU A 56 11.75 -5.48 -2.28
N ARG A 57 11.34 -4.66 -1.30
CA ARG A 57 11.84 -3.29 -1.12
C ARG A 57 13.31 -3.23 -0.75
N TYR A 58 13.79 -4.11 0.14
CA TYR A 58 15.21 -4.13 0.51
C TYR A 58 16.07 -4.87 -0.54
N GLY A 59 15.55 -5.95 -1.12
CA GLY A 59 16.24 -6.77 -2.10
C GLY A 59 16.44 -6.09 -3.45
N SER A 60 15.44 -5.36 -3.94
CA SER A 60 15.53 -4.65 -5.23
C SER A 60 16.63 -3.57 -5.27
N ARG A 61 17.02 -3.01 -4.12
CA ARG A 61 18.14 -2.06 -4.03
C ARG A 61 19.47 -2.67 -4.49
N GLN A 62 19.64 -3.99 -4.39
CA GLN A 62 20.89 -4.67 -4.70
C GLN A 62 21.05 -5.00 -6.19
N PHE A 63 19.97 -5.01 -6.96
CA PHE A 63 19.98 -5.39 -8.38
C PHE A 63 20.10 -4.21 -9.35
N ILE A 64 19.98 -2.97 -8.87
CA ILE A 64 20.05 -1.77 -9.70
C ILE A 64 21.44 -1.14 -9.50
N VAL A 65 22.40 -1.55 -10.33
CA VAL A 65 23.82 -1.11 -10.22
C VAL A 65 24.15 0.03 -11.18
N ASP A 66 23.37 0.21 -12.25
CA ASP A 66 23.69 1.14 -13.35
C ASP A 66 23.01 2.51 -13.26
N LEU A 67 22.20 2.77 -12.23
CA LEU A 67 21.51 4.04 -12.04
C LEU A 67 22.15 4.86 -10.93
N ASP A 68 22.16 6.18 -11.11
CA ASP A 68 22.62 7.10 -10.07
C ASP A 68 21.83 6.90 -8.77
N GLN A 69 22.54 6.91 -7.65
CA GLN A 69 21.99 6.61 -6.31
C GLN A 69 20.81 7.53 -5.96
N GLN A 70 20.82 8.76 -6.47
CA GLN A 70 19.77 9.75 -6.26
C GLN A 70 18.50 9.40 -7.04
N THR A 71 18.65 8.94 -8.28
CA THR A 71 17.52 8.50 -9.13
C THR A 71 16.86 7.23 -8.59
N ILE A 72 17.67 6.27 -8.12
CA ILE A 72 17.18 5.07 -7.45
C ILE A 72 16.34 5.47 -6.23
N GLY A 73 16.88 6.32 -5.35
CA GLY A 73 16.17 6.80 -4.17
C GLY A 73 14.81 7.42 -4.50
N LEU A 74 14.75 8.23 -5.56
CA LEU A 74 13.51 8.86 -6.03
C LEU A 74 12.49 7.83 -6.49
N LEU A 75 12.89 6.85 -7.33
CA LEU A 75 11.99 5.80 -7.81
C LEU A 75 11.43 4.96 -6.64
N PHE A 76 12.28 4.57 -5.69
CA PHE A 76 11.86 3.85 -4.49
C PHE A 76 10.87 4.66 -3.63
N TYR A 77 11.08 5.96 -3.53
CA TYR A 77 10.17 6.86 -2.83
C TYR A 77 8.82 6.94 -3.55
N VAL A 78 8.81 7.11 -4.88
CA VAL A 78 7.57 7.15 -5.69
C VAL A 78 6.78 5.85 -5.54
N VAL A 79 7.42 4.68 -5.66
CA VAL A 79 6.76 3.39 -5.40
C VAL A 79 6.17 3.38 -3.99
N ALA A 80 6.95 3.78 -2.98
CA ALA A 80 6.50 3.82 -1.58
C ALA A 80 5.20 4.61 -1.40
N VAL A 81 5.23 5.87 -1.85
CA VAL A 81 4.13 6.80 -1.68
C VAL A 81 2.90 6.32 -2.45
N SER A 82 3.11 5.82 -3.67
CA SER A 82 2.02 5.36 -4.55
C SER A 82 1.29 4.13 -4.03
N TYR A 83 1.90 3.26 -3.21
CA TYR A 83 1.15 2.18 -2.55
C TYR A 83 0.64 2.53 -1.15
N ILE A 84 1.38 3.33 -0.37
CA ILE A 84 1.00 3.68 1.02
C ILE A 84 -0.27 4.54 1.03
N ILE A 85 -0.33 5.58 0.19
CA ILE A 85 -1.44 6.53 0.19
C ILE A 85 -2.79 5.83 -0.11
N PRO A 86 -2.98 5.15 -1.25
CA PRO A 86 -4.27 4.53 -1.56
C PRO A 86 -4.63 3.43 -0.57
N TRP A 87 -3.64 2.66 -0.08
CA TRP A 87 -3.89 1.65 0.95
C TRP A 87 -4.43 2.26 2.25
N ARG A 88 -3.82 3.34 2.75
CA ARG A 88 -4.28 4.03 3.96
C ARG A 88 -5.65 4.66 3.78
N ILE A 89 -5.91 5.29 2.64
CA ILE A 89 -7.22 5.86 2.32
C ILE A 89 -8.29 4.77 2.33
N ALA A 90 -8.03 3.63 1.69
CA ALA A 90 -8.99 2.54 1.66
C ALA A 90 -9.23 1.90 3.04
N CYS A 91 -8.19 1.76 3.86
CA CYS A 91 -8.33 1.33 5.25
C CYS A 91 -9.24 2.27 6.05
N TYR A 92 -9.05 3.59 5.90
CA TYR A 92 -9.90 4.59 6.53
C TYR A 92 -11.36 4.51 6.05
N ILE A 93 -11.58 4.34 4.74
CA ILE A 93 -12.93 4.17 4.17
C ILE A 93 -13.62 2.93 4.72
N LYS A 94 -12.92 1.78 4.76
CA LYS A 94 -13.45 0.53 5.32
C LYS A 94 -13.79 0.66 6.80
N PHE A 95 -12.92 1.31 7.58
CA PHE A 95 -13.17 1.61 8.99
C PHE A 95 -14.43 2.48 9.17
N ARG A 96 -14.55 3.57 8.40
CA ARG A 96 -15.72 4.47 8.41
C ARG A 96 -17.01 3.77 7.99
N LYS A 97 -16.94 2.78 7.10
CA LYS A 97 -18.09 1.96 6.70
C LYS A 97 -18.63 1.18 7.89
N VAL A 98 -17.78 0.41 8.58
CA VAL A 98 -18.15 -0.36 9.78
C VAL A 98 -18.68 0.56 10.88
N TRP A 99 -18.09 1.75 11.03
CA TRP A 99 -18.55 2.74 11.99
C TRP A 99 -19.95 3.29 11.68
N ARG A 100 -20.25 3.63 10.42
CA ARG A 100 -21.55 4.20 10.00
C ARG A 100 -22.69 3.18 9.95
N GLU A 101 -22.40 1.94 9.55
CA GLU A 101 -23.41 0.87 9.47
C GLU A 101 -24.08 0.61 10.84
N ASN A 102 -23.36 0.89 11.92
CA ASN A 102 -23.87 0.84 13.28
C ASN A 102 -24.78 2.05 13.63
N SER A 103 -24.53 3.26 13.11
CA SER A 103 -25.37 4.43 13.40
C SER A 103 -26.80 4.25 12.90
N ASN A 104 -27.01 3.52 11.81
CA ASN A 104 -28.32 3.30 11.21
C ASN A 104 -29.14 2.20 11.90
N HIS A 105 -28.50 1.30 12.66
CA HIS A 105 -29.19 0.22 13.40
C HIS A 105 -29.65 0.63 14.80
N VAL A 106 -29.29 1.83 15.25
CA VAL A 106 -29.65 2.39 16.57
C VAL A 106 -30.79 3.44 16.45
N ILE A 107 -31.33 3.65 15.24
CA ILE A 107 -32.50 4.51 14.97
C ILE A 107 -33.74 3.66 14.76
#